data_AF-A0A1G4TS89-F1
#
_entry.id   AF-A0A1G4TS89-F1
#
_cell.length_a   1.000
_cell.length_b   1.000
_cell.length_c   1.000
_cell.angle_alpha   90.00
_cell.angle_beta   90.00
_cell.angle_gamma   90.00
#
_symmetry.space_group_name_H-M   'P 1'
#
loop_
_entity.id
_entity.type
_entity.pdbx_description
1 polymer ?
#
loop_
_entity_poly.entity_id
_entity_poly.type
_entity_poly.pdbx_seq_one_letter_code
_entity_poly.pdbx_strand_id
1 'polypeptide(L)'
;MNLDFSDRYKFLSSLGVALVILSLTGSWLFYKEPYDLLIEVDQINKLTPIAQKAIEVRQFYIERIFEWLWLAPAVATSAGTGLVAYGLWGWSRKDADAIAIGKASDNLKNLSVRPATEDEIEYRAENISEYVGNFEIHNFEIDEDKGDPSRAQIESKVVNFIANVAKDTYDSLVEYKFGDVYADLLLKSRNVLLKDYIFEVKIINKGFNFDWLKEVVTKLRYAGKAYSLVSNKIPNTVIVIISNVASMKNEKYSKIYSDIYASGAARSGKDRILFTSKNNLLAMSNAEARKFLGI
;
A
#
# COMPACT_ATOMS: atom_id res chain seq x y z
N MET A 1 11.32 -2.73 28.57
CA MET A 1 11.21 -1.72 27.51
C MET A 1 10.94 -2.45 26.21
N ASN A 2 9.67 -2.68 25.88
CA ASN A 2 9.28 -3.33 24.64
C ASN A 2 9.39 -2.27 23.54
N LEU A 3 10.42 -2.36 22.71
CA LEU A 3 10.50 -1.58 21.48
C LEU A 3 9.36 -2.07 20.58
N ASP A 4 8.25 -1.35 20.61
CA ASP A 4 7.12 -1.61 19.73
C ASP A 4 7.53 -1.15 18.32
N PHE A 5 8.05 -2.09 17.52
CA PHE A 5 8.48 -1.87 16.13
C PHE A 5 7.30 -1.68 15.17
N SER A 6 6.11 -1.33 15.65
CA SER A 6 4.91 -1.17 14.82
C SER A 6 5.04 -0.01 13.81
N ASP A 7 6.00 0.90 14.00
CA ASP A 7 6.27 2.00 13.08
C ASP A 7 7.70 1.98 12.50
N ARG A 8 7.86 1.22 11.42
CA ARG A 8 9.10 1.12 10.62
C ARG A 8 9.73 2.48 10.30
N TYR A 9 8.91 3.51 10.09
CA TYR A 9 9.38 4.83 9.66
C TYR A 9 9.98 5.64 10.81
N LYS A 10 9.43 5.50 12.02
CA LYS A 10 9.99 6.08 13.24
C LYS A 10 11.32 5.40 13.60
N PHE A 11 11.38 4.08 13.45
CA PHE A 11 12.62 3.33 13.67
C PHE A 11 13.73 3.75 12.69
N LEU A 12 13.43 3.87 11.39
CA LEU A 12 14.40 4.35 10.40
C LEU A 12 14.87 5.78 10.72
N SER A 13 13.95 6.65 11.13
CA SER A 13 14.30 8.03 11.52
C SER A 13 15.21 8.06 12.75
N SER A 14 14.89 7.29 13.79
CA SER A 14 15.73 7.20 15.01
C SER A 14 17.10 6.60 14.73
N LEU A 15 17.17 5.59 13.87
CA LEU A 15 18.43 4.98 13.46
C LEU A 15 19.29 5.98 12.68
N GLY A 16 18.69 6.75 11.79
CA GLY A 16 19.37 7.82 11.05
C GLY A 16 19.93 8.90 11.97
N VAL A 17 19.16 9.36 12.96
CA VAL A 17 19.64 10.34 13.97
C VAL A 17 20.81 9.79 14.78
N ALA A 18 20.70 8.53 15.25
CA ALA A 18 21.79 7.88 15.99
C ALA A 18 23.08 7.78 15.15
N LEU A 19 22.95 7.46 13.85
CA LEU A 19 24.08 7.38 12.92
C LEU A 19 24.77 8.74 12.75
N VAL A 20 24.00 9.82 12.61
CA VAL A 20 24.53 11.19 12.51
C VAL A 20 25.26 11.59 13.80
N ILE A 21 24.67 11.34 14.97
CA ILE A 21 25.29 11.67 16.26
C ILE A 21 26.59 10.88 16.46
N LEU A 22 26.57 9.57 16.22
CA LEU A 22 27.75 8.70 16.35
C LEU A 22 28.86 9.12 15.40
N SER A 23 28.52 9.48 14.18
CA SER A 23 29.46 10.01 13.18
C SER A 23 30.18 11.25 13.69
N LEU A 24 29.44 12.27 14.12
CA LEU A 24 30.02 13.54 14.58
C LEU A 24 30.80 13.38 15.89
N THR A 25 30.24 12.65 16.85
CA THR A 25 30.85 12.45 18.17
C THR A 25 32.10 11.57 18.08
N GLY A 26 32.06 10.53 17.25
CA GLY A 26 33.19 9.65 17.00
C GLY A 26 34.37 10.40 16.37
N SER A 27 34.11 11.21 15.35
CA SER A 27 35.15 12.06 14.76
C SER A 27 35.69 13.09 15.76
N TRP A 28 34.83 13.73 16.55
CA TRP A 28 35.27 14.68 17.57
C TRP A 28 36.15 14.03 18.64
N LEU A 29 35.79 12.83 19.13
CA LEU A 29 36.61 12.07 20.06
C LEU A 29 37.98 11.75 19.47
N PHE A 30 38.04 11.41 18.18
CA PHE A 30 39.29 11.13 17.49
C PHE A 30 40.18 12.39 17.39
N TYR A 31 39.61 13.55 17.06
CA TYR A 31 40.38 14.81 17.02
C TYR A 31 40.82 15.31 18.40
N LYS A 32 40.10 14.94 19.46
CA LYS A 32 40.42 15.36 20.83
C LYS A 32 41.59 14.58 21.42
N GLU A 33 41.81 13.35 20.98
CA GLU A 33 42.83 12.47 21.54
C GLU A 33 44.25 13.01 21.24
N PRO A 34 45.06 13.35 22.26
CA PRO A 34 46.45 13.73 22.05
C PRO A 34 47.24 12.47 21.70
N TYR A 35 47.52 12.30 20.41
CA TYR A 35 48.23 11.14 19.90
C TYR A 35 49.73 11.14 20.17
N ASP A 36 50.28 12.23 20.73
CA ASP A 36 51.70 12.43 21.05
C ASP A 36 52.63 11.98 19.91
N LEU A 37 52.28 12.32 18.66
CA LEU A 37 53.01 11.90 17.46
C LEU A 37 54.34 12.65 17.28
N LEU A 38 54.50 13.81 17.92
CA LEU A 38 55.67 14.69 17.82
C LEU A 38 56.70 14.34 18.89
N ILE A 39 57.33 13.16 18.75
CA ILE A 39 58.46 12.74 19.58
C ILE A 39 59.74 12.96 18.79
N GLU A 40 60.74 13.59 19.40
CA GLU A 40 62.06 13.77 18.77
C GLU A 40 62.72 12.41 18.50
N VAL A 41 63.34 12.27 17.33
CA VAL A 41 64.04 11.05 16.90
C VAL A 41 65.12 10.65 17.93
N ASP A 42 65.80 11.62 18.53
CA ASP A 42 66.81 11.40 19.56
C ASP A 42 66.25 10.82 20.87
N GLN A 43 64.97 11.03 21.16
CA GLN A 43 64.27 10.43 22.30
C GLN A 43 63.84 9.00 21.98
N ILE A 44 63.39 8.75 20.75
CA ILE A 44 63.02 7.41 20.27
C ILE A 44 64.26 6.49 20.27
N ASN A 45 65.40 7.00 19.82
CA ASN A 45 66.66 6.25 19.75
C ASN A 45 67.23 5.83 21.13
N LYS A 46 66.80 6.50 22.21
CA LYS A 46 67.18 6.15 23.60
C LYS A 46 66.31 5.04 24.21
N LEU A 47 65.23 4.63 23.54
CA LEU A 47 64.32 3.60 24.02
C LEU A 47 64.78 2.19 23.67
N THR A 48 64.15 1.19 24.28
CA THR A 48 64.38 -0.21 23.91
C THR A 48 63.84 -0.49 22.50
N PRO A 49 64.42 -1.46 21.76
CA PRO A 49 63.94 -1.82 20.41
C PRO A 49 62.46 -2.20 20.35
N ILE A 50 61.92 -2.77 21.43
CA ILE A 50 60.50 -3.14 21.54
C ILE A 50 59.63 -1.87 21.62
N ALA A 51 60.04 -0.88 22.39
CA ALA A 51 59.32 0.38 22.53
C ALA A 51 59.36 1.20 21.24
N GLN A 52 60.50 1.22 20.54
CA GLN A 52 60.62 1.87 19.22
C GLN A 52 59.63 1.29 18.21
N LYS A 53 59.59 -0.04 18.10
CA LYS A 53 58.66 -0.73 17.20
C LYS A 53 57.19 -0.48 17.55
N ALA A 54 56.86 -0.39 18.82
CA ALA A 54 55.50 -0.07 19.25
C ALA A 54 55.08 1.35 18.85
N ILE A 55 55.99 2.33 18.96
CA ILE A 55 55.75 3.71 18.55
C ILE A 55 55.58 3.80 17.03
N GLU A 56 56.45 3.16 16.25
CA GLU A 56 56.36 3.12 14.77
C GLU A 56 55.03 2.54 14.30
N VAL A 57 54.60 1.41 14.87
CA VAL A 57 53.31 0.78 14.54
C VAL A 57 52.15 1.73 14.89
N ARG A 58 52.21 2.40 16.04
CA ARG A 58 51.18 3.37 16.45
C ARG A 58 51.12 4.56 15.50
N GLN A 59 52.26 5.14 15.12
CA GLN A 59 52.34 6.25 14.18
C GLN A 59 51.77 5.86 12.81
N PHE A 60 52.12 4.69 12.30
CA PHE A 60 51.60 4.17 11.02
C PHE A 60 50.07 4.08 10.98
N TYR A 61 49.45 3.52 12.03
CA TYR A 61 47.98 3.43 12.08
C TYR A 61 47.31 4.78 12.23
N ILE A 62 47.88 5.68 13.03
CA ILE A 62 47.29 7.01 13.25
C ILE A 62 47.35 7.82 11.96
N GLU A 63 48.50 7.86 11.27
CA GLU A 63 48.64 8.49 9.96
C GLU A 63 47.60 7.96 8.96
N ARG A 64 47.45 6.63 8.89
CA ARG A 64 46.46 5.99 8.02
C ARG A 64 45.04 6.38 8.38
N ILE A 65 44.69 6.46 9.67
CA ILE A 65 43.34 6.86 10.06
C ILE A 65 43.09 8.32 9.67
N PHE A 66 44.05 9.23 9.89
CA PHE A 66 43.91 10.64 9.50
C PHE A 66 43.72 10.83 7.98
N GLU A 67 44.34 10.01 7.14
CA GLU A 67 44.17 10.02 5.67
C GLU A 67 42.69 9.82 5.27
N TRP A 68 41.96 8.96 6.00
CA TRP A 68 40.58 8.58 5.70
C TRP A 68 39.55 9.15 6.69
N LEU A 69 40.00 9.91 7.69
CA LEU A 69 39.17 10.36 8.82
C LEU A 69 38.02 11.27 8.37
N TRP A 70 38.18 11.99 7.27
CA TRP A 70 37.13 12.84 6.70
C TRP A 70 36.04 12.04 5.98
N LEU A 71 36.37 10.86 5.44
CA LEU A 71 35.46 10.06 4.60
C LEU A 71 34.42 9.33 5.46
N ALA A 72 34.85 8.68 6.53
CA ALA A 72 33.98 7.90 7.42
C ALA A 72 32.78 8.72 7.96
N PRO A 73 32.96 9.91 8.56
CA PRO A 73 31.85 10.72 9.03
C PRO A 73 31.03 11.31 7.89
N ALA A 74 31.62 11.62 6.74
CA ALA A 74 30.88 12.12 5.58
C ALA A 74 29.87 11.07 5.07
N VAL A 75 30.31 9.81 4.94
CA VAL A 75 29.45 8.70 4.51
C VAL A 75 28.39 8.39 5.55
N ALA A 76 28.76 8.28 6.83
CA ALA A 76 27.82 7.99 7.91
C ALA A 76 26.77 9.09 8.08
N THR A 77 27.17 10.37 8.02
CA THR A 77 26.23 11.50 8.11
C THR A 77 25.29 11.55 6.91
N SER A 78 25.79 11.28 5.71
CA SER A 78 24.96 11.25 4.49
C SER A 78 23.94 10.11 4.54
N ALA A 79 24.37 8.91 4.90
CA ALA A 79 23.49 7.75 5.06
C ALA A 79 22.43 7.99 6.16
N GLY A 80 22.85 8.56 7.30
CA GLY A 80 21.96 8.88 8.41
C GLY A 80 20.90 9.92 8.02
N THR A 81 21.32 10.98 7.33
CA THR A 81 20.41 12.01 6.80
C THR A 81 19.41 11.42 5.81
N GLY A 82 19.86 10.54 4.91
CA GLY A 82 18.98 9.82 3.99
C GLY A 82 17.92 8.97 4.70
N LEU A 83 18.32 8.25 5.75
CA LEU A 83 17.39 7.46 6.58
C LEU A 83 16.37 8.34 7.31
N VAL A 84 16.79 9.47 7.87
CA VAL A 84 15.89 10.46 8.49
C VAL A 84 14.90 11.00 7.46
N ALA A 85 15.38 11.45 6.31
CA ALA A 85 14.52 11.99 5.26
C ALA A 85 13.50 10.96 4.77
N TYR A 86 13.93 9.72 4.50
CA TYR A 86 13.05 8.65 4.07
C TYR A 86 12.05 8.23 5.16
N GLY A 87 12.49 8.18 6.42
CA GLY A 87 11.64 7.90 7.57
C GLY A 87 10.56 8.96 7.77
N LEU A 88 10.94 10.24 7.80
CA LEU A 88 10.01 11.36 7.93
C LEU A 88 9.03 11.44 6.75
N TRP A 89 9.52 11.24 5.53
CA TRP A 89 8.67 11.23 4.34
C TRP A 89 7.63 10.10 4.40
N GLY A 90 8.05 8.89 4.75
CA GLY A 90 7.15 7.76 4.92
C GLY A 90 6.15 7.93 6.05
N TRP A 91 6.57 8.56 7.15
CA TRP A 91 5.70 8.86 8.28
C TRP A 91 4.65 9.94 7.94
N SER A 92 5.04 11.03 7.26
CA SER A 92 4.11 12.08 6.83
C SER A 92 2.98 11.57 5.93
N ARG A 93 3.26 10.58 5.08
CA ARG A 93 2.26 9.91 4.24
C ARG A 93 1.33 9.00 5.05
N LYS A 94 1.87 8.30 6.05
CA LYS A 94 1.08 7.47 6.97
C LYS A 94 0.13 8.33 7.80
N ASP A 95 0.56 9.51 8.25
CA ASP A 95 -0.28 10.43 9.03
C ASP A 95 -1.36 11.10 8.19
N ALA A 96 -1.07 11.49 6.93
CA ALA A 96 -2.09 11.99 6.02
C ALA A 96 -3.19 10.95 5.74
N ASP A 97 -2.77 9.70 5.53
CA ASP A 97 -3.69 8.56 5.41
C ASP A 97 -4.43 8.31 6.74
N ALA A 98 -3.76 8.39 7.89
CA ALA A 98 -4.33 8.14 9.21
C ALA A 98 -5.30 9.24 9.67
N ILE A 99 -5.14 10.49 9.25
CA ILE A 99 -6.07 11.60 9.54
C ILE A 99 -7.36 11.46 8.72
N ALA A 100 -7.24 11.08 7.44
CA ALA A 100 -8.40 10.72 6.62
C ALA A 100 -9.15 9.51 7.20
N ILE A 101 -8.42 8.55 7.79
CA ILE A 101 -8.96 7.36 8.46
C ILE A 101 -9.51 7.69 9.85
N GLY A 102 -8.88 8.56 10.63
CA GLY A 102 -9.24 8.86 12.02
C GLY A 102 -10.67 9.39 12.14
N LYS A 103 -11.01 10.35 11.27
CA LYS A 103 -12.38 10.86 11.11
C LYS A 103 -13.40 9.80 10.71
N ALA A 104 -12.94 8.71 10.09
CA ALA A 104 -13.79 7.62 9.64
C ALA A 104 -13.72 6.39 10.59
N SER A 105 -12.72 6.31 11.47
CA SER A 105 -12.42 5.19 12.36
C SER A 105 -13.01 5.31 13.75
N ASP A 106 -13.34 6.53 14.20
CA ASP A 106 -14.15 6.71 15.41
C ASP A 106 -15.53 6.05 15.26
N ASN A 107 -16.00 5.84 14.03
CA ASN A 107 -17.18 5.03 13.71
C ASN A 107 -16.88 3.51 13.57
N LEU A 108 -15.61 3.08 13.46
CA LEU A 108 -15.22 1.70 13.11
C LEU A 108 -14.79 0.83 14.29
N LYS A 109 -14.49 1.41 15.46
CA LYS A 109 -13.89 0.68 16.61
C LYS A 109 -14.76 -0.45 17.20
N ASN A 110 -16.01 -0.58 16.79
CA ASN A 110 -16.95 -1.58 17.32
C ASN A 110 -17.44 -2.62 16.30
N LEU A 111 -16.88 -2.72 15.09
CA LEU A 111 -17.50 -3.50 14.01
C LEU A 111 -16.73 -4.78 13.63
N SER A 112 -17.42 -5.92 13.79
CA SER A 112 -17.01 -7.22 13.27
C SER A 112 -17.31 -7.31 11.77
N VAL A 113 -16.48 -8.04 11.02
CA VAL A 113 -16.76 -8.34 9.62
C VAL A 113 -17.97 -9.28 9.55
N ARG A 114 -19.07 -8.82 8.94
CA ARG A 114 -20.28 -9.63 8.72
C ARG A 114 -20.90 -9.35 7.35
N PRO A 115 -21.72 -10.28 6.83
CA PRO A 115 -22.66 -9.96 5.75
C PRO A 115 -23.54 -8.76 6.14
N ALA A 116 -23.86 -7.91 5.16
CA ALA A 116 -24.87 -6.86 5.35
C ALA A 116 -26.24 -7.50 5.62
N THR A 117 -27.07 -6.86 6.45
CA THR A 117 -28.47 -7.29 6.63
C THR A 117 -29.34 -6.79 5.48
N GLU A 118 -30.50 -7.42 5.24
CA GLU A 118 -31.43 -7.05 4.17
C GLU A 118 -31.81 -5.55 4.24
N ASP A 119 -32.16 -5.05 5.42
CA ASP A 119 -32.46 -3.63 5.65
C ASP A 119 -31.29 -2.69 5.30
N GLU A 120 -30.03 -3.13 5.49
CA GLU A 120 -28.84 -2.35 5.16
C GLU A 120 -28.55 -2.35 3.66
N ILE A 121 -28.91 -3.43 2.97
CA ILE A 121 -28.81 -3.56 1.51
C ILE A 121 -29.86 -2.66 0.86
N GLU A 122 -31.09 -2.65 1.37
CA GLU A 122 -32.17 -1.80 0.91
C GLU A 122 -31.85 -0.31 1.14
N TYR A 123 -31.38 0.05 2.34
CA TYR A 123 -30.90 1.42 2.64
C TYR A 123 -29.76 1.86 1.71
N ARG A 124 -28.80 0.97 1.38
CA ARG A 124 -27.74 1.26 0.39
C ARG A 124 -28.34 1.53 -0.98
N ALA A 125 -29.32 0.74 -1.42
CA ALA A 125 -29.99 0.92 -2.70
C ALA A 125 -30.74 2.26 -2.77
N GLU A 126 -31.43 2.64 -1.69
CA GLU A 126 -32.16 3.91 -1.57
C GLU A 126 -31.23 5.13 -1.52
N ASN A 127 -30.15 5.10 -0.72
CA ASN A 127 -29.22 6.23 -0.60
C ASN A 127 -28.34 6.43 -1.84
N ILE A 128 -28.09 5.36 -2.61
CA ILE A 128 -27.48 5.49 -3.93
C ILE A 128 -28.41 6.29 -4.86
N SER A 129 -29.74 6.17 -4.74
CA SER A 129 -30.67 6.96 -5.55
C SER A 129 -30.62 8.46 -5.23
N GLU A 130 -30.37 8.82 -3.97
CA GLU A 130 -30.35 10.22 -3.51
C GLU A 130 -29.01 10.93 -3.82
N TYR A 131 -27.87 10.23 -3.72
CA TYR A 131 -26.55 10.78 -4.09
C TYR A 131 -26.32 10.91 -5.60
N VAL A 132 -27.07 10.16 -6.41
CA VAL A 132 -27.01 10.23 -7.88
C VAL A 132 -27.79 11.43 -8.44
N GLY A 133 -28.54 12.17 -7.62
CA GLY A 133 -29.32 13.34 -8.05
C GLY A 133 -28.52 14.50 -8.65
N ASN A 134 -27.20 14.56 -8.48
CA ASN A 134 -26.34 15.67 -8.97
C ASN A 134 -25.27 15.27 -9.99
N PHE A 135 -25.22 14.01 -10.42
CA PHE A 135 -24.55 13.64 -11.66
C PHE A 135 -25.66 13.19 -12.62
N GLU A 136 -25.75 13.75 -13.82
CA GLU A 136 -26.64 13.23 -14.86
C GLU A 136 -26.19 11.81 -15.27
N ILE A 137 -26.51 10.83 -14.43
CA ILE A 137 -26.65 9.44 -14.84
C ILE A 137 -28.04 9.41 -15.44
N HIS A 138 -28.12 9.60 -16.76
CA HIS A 138 -29.36 9.40 -17.50
C HIS A 138 -29.97 8.07 -17.07
N ASN A 139 -31.15 8.19 -16.43
CA ASN A 139 -31.96 7.11 -15.94
C ASN A 139 -32.04 5.99 -16.99
N PHE A 140 -31.87 4.78 -16.48
CA PHE A 140 -32.16 3.57 -17.21
C PHE A 140 -33.68 3.54 -17.39
N GLU A 141 -34.18 3.76 -18.61
CA GLU A 141 -35.42 3.11 -19.00
C GLU A 141 -35.06 1.65 -19.21
N ILE A 142 -35.28 0.84 -18.17
CA ILE A 142 -35.33 -0.61 -18.30
C ILE A 142 -36.65 -0.87 -19.04
N ASP A 143 -36.55 -1.32 -20.28
CA ASP A 143 -37.66 -1.88 -21.03
C ASP A 143 -38.01 -3.22 -20.35
N GLU A 144 -38.80 -3.17 -19.26
CA GLU A 144 -39.24 -4.35 -18.47
C GLU A 144 -39.97 -5.40 -19.33
N ASP A 145 -40.39 -5.01 -20.54
CA ASP A 145 -41.18 -5.81 -21.47
C ASP A 145 -40.36 -6.89 -22.24
N LYS A 146 -39.03 -6.98 -22.04
CA LYS A 146 -38.15 -7.93 -22.77
C LYS A 146 -37.38 -8.94 -21.93
N GLY A 147 -37.69 -9.09 -20.65
CA GLY A 147 -37.11 -10.16 -19.81
C GLY A 147 -35.58 -10.07 -19.62
N ASP A 148 -34.97 -8.89 -19.78
CA ASP A 148 -33.56 -8.68 -19.51
C ASP A 148 -33.36 -8.56 -17.97
N PRO A 149 -32.48 -9.38 -17.35
CA PRO A 149 -32.25 -9.33 -15.91
C PRO A 149 -31.81 -7.95 -15.42
N SER A 150 -32.32 -7.54 -14.25
CA SER A 150 -31.96 -6.26 -13.64
C SER A 150 -30.45 -6.15 -13.38
N ARG A 151 -29.95 -4.91 -13.26
CA ARG A 151 -28.53 -4.63 -12.99
C ARG A 151 -28.01 -5.41 -11.76
N ALA A 152 -28.79 -5.41 -10.68
CA ALA A 152 -28.48 -6.15 -9.46
C ALA A 152 -28.34 -7.66 -9.71
N GLN A 153 -29.24 -8.25 -10.51
CA GLN A 153 -29.16 -9.69 -10.84
C GLN A 153 -27.91 -10.05 -11.62
N ILE A 154 -27.41 -9.15 -12.48
CA ILE A 154 -26.16 -9.37 -13.21
C ILE A 154 -24.96 -9.25 -12.27
N GLU A 155 -24.94 -8.24 -11.38
CA GLU A 155 -23.89 -8.07 -10.36
C GLU A 155 -23.80 -9.31 -9.46
N SER A 156 -24.92 -9.79 -8.91
CA SER A 156 -24.95 -11.02 -8.09
C SER A 156 -24.48 -12.25 -8.86
N LYS A 157 -24.86 -12.40 -10.14
CA LYS A 157 -24.38 -13.52 -10.99
C LYS A 157 -22.86 -13.50 -11.16
N VAL A 158 -22.28 -12.33 -11.38
CA VAL A 158 -20.82 -12.17 -11.53
C VAL A 158 -20.11 -12.43 -10.20
N VAL A 159 -20.61 -11.89 -9.10
CA VAL A 159 -20.07 -12.13 -7.76
C VAL A 159 -20.07 -13.63 -7.43
N ASN A 160 -21.19 -14.31 -7.65
CA ASN A 160 -21.31 -15.75 -7.40
C ASN A 160 -20.38 -16.57 -8.30
N PHE A 161 -20.19 -16.16 -9.56
CA PHE A 161 -19.20 -16.78 -10.43
C PHE A 161 -17.79 -16.66 -9.87
N ILE A 162 -17.36 -15.46 -9.47
CA ILE A 162 -16.03 -15.21 -8.88
C ILE A 162 -15.83 -16.04 -7.61
N ALA A 163 -16.81 -16.06 -6.70
CA ALA A 163 -16.78 -16.85 -5.48
C ALA A 163 -16.62 -18.35 -5.77
N ASN A 164 -17.36 -18.88 -6.76
CA ASN A 164 -17.27 -20.28 -7.17
C ASN A 164 -15.92 -20.65 -7.78
N VAL A 165 -15.35 -19.77 -8.61
CA VAL A 165 -14.01 -19.95 -9.21
C VAL A 165 -12.93 -20.05 -8.13
N ALA A 166 -13.11 -19.36 -7.00
CA ALA A 166 -12.13 -19.24 -5.93
C ALA A 166 -12.34 -20.19 -4.73
N LYS A 167 -13.42 -20.99 -4.72
CA LYS A 167 -13.93 -21.73 -3.54
C LYS A 167 -12.98 -22.75 -2.91
N ASP A 168 -11.99 -23.22 -3.68
CA ASP A 168 -10.99 -24.18 -3.22
C ASP A 168 -9.92 -23.50 -2.35
N THR A 169 -9.58 -22.25 -2.66
CA THR A 169 -8.45 -21.52 -2.07
C THR A 169 -8.91 -20.44 -1.08
N TYR A 170 -10.13 -19.94 -1.23
CA TYR A 170 -10.67 -18.82 -0.49
C TYR A 170 -12.05 -19.13 0.11
N ASP A 171 -12.31 -18.55 1.28
CA ASP A 171 -13.65 -18.42 1.84
C ASP A 171 -14.26 -17.11 1.33
N SER A 172 -15.50 -17.17 0.85
CA SER A 172 -16.19 -16.02 0.24
C SER A 172 -17.22 -15.42 1.19
N LEU A 173 -17.27 -14.09 1.21
CA LEU A 173 -18.26 -13.28 1.89
C LEU A 173 -18.85 -12.32 0.86
N VAL A 174 -20.08 -12.60 0.43
CA VAL A 174 -20.84 -11.77 -0.52
C VAL A 174 -21.49 -10.61 0.23
N GLU A 175 -21.55 -9.44 -0.40
CA GLU A 175 -22.19 -8.21 0.13
C GLU A 175 -21.73 -7.91 1.56
N TYR A 176 -20.42 -7.75 1.70
CA TYR A 176 -19.82 -7.62 3.02
C TYR A 176 -19.82 -6.16 3.48
N LYS A 177 -20.04 -5.97 4.78
CA LYS A 177 -19.97 -4.67 5.46
C LYS A 177 -18.85 -4.66 6.48
N PHE A 178 -18.13 -3.55 6.53
CA PHE A 178 -17.18 -3.23 7.59
C PHE A 178 -17.30 -1.74 7.91
N GLY A 179 -17.83 -1.37 9.08
CA GLY A 179 -18.19 0.03 9.25
C GLY A 179 -19.41 0.43 8.47
N ASP A 180 -19.33 1.63 7.93
CA ASP A 180 -20.20 2.15 6.87
C ASP A 180 -19.68 1.78 5.46
N VAL A 181 -18.71 0.86 5.37
CA VAL A 181 -18.06 0.50 4.11
C VAL A 181 -18.60 -0.82 3.58
N TYR A 182 -19.03 -0.79 2.34
CA TYR A 182 -19.60 -1.92 1.62
C TYR A 182 -18.73 -2.27 0.43
N ALA A 183 -18.62 -3.56 0.14
CA ALA A 183 -18.16 -4.04 -1.16
C ALA A 183 -18.80 -5.38 -1.49
N ASP A 184 -18.80 -5.71 -2.78
CA ASP A 184 -19.68 -6.76 -3.31
C ASP A 184 -19.17 -8.17 -2.97
N LEU A 185 -17.85 -8.37 -2.84
CA LEU A 185 -17.28 -9.66 -2.47
C LEU A 185 -15.93 -9.54 -1.75
N LEU A 186 -15.78 -10.27 -0.66
CA LEU A 186 -14.50 -10.50 0.03
C LEU A 186 -14.10 -11.97 -0.09
N LEU A 187 -12.89 -12.22 -0.59
CA LEU A 187 -12.25 -13.52 -0.60
C LEU A 187 -11.16 -13.56 0.47
N LYS A 188 -11.42 -14.29 1.56
CA LYS A 188 -10.44 -14.54 2.62
C LYS A 188 -9.62 -15.77 2.28
N SER A 189 -8.30 -15.64 2.23
CA SER A 189 -7.49 -16.82 1.95
C SER A 189 -7.45 -17.77 3.13
N ARG A 190 -7.63 -19.06 2.84
CA ARG A 190 -7.39 -20.15 3.80
C ARG A 190 -5.92 -20.31 4.17
N ASN A 191 -5.01 -19.71 3.38
CA ASN A 191 -3.58 -19.70 3.64
C ASN A 191 -3.11 -18.31 4.12
N VAL A 192 -2.32 -18.27 5.18
CA VAL A 192 -1.79 -17.03 5.78
C VAL A 192 -0.82 -16.30 4.83
N LEU A 193 -0.11 -17.03 3.95
CA LEU A 193 0.85 -16.46 3.00
C LEU A 193 0.20 -15.81 1.78
N LEU A 194 -1.02 -16.24 1.46
CA LEU A 194 -1.78 -15.71 0.34
C LEU A 194 -2.50 -14.42 0.74
N LYS A 195 -2.71 -13.54 -0.23
CA LYS A 195 -3.42 -12.28 -0.05
C LYS A 195 -4.92 -12.52 -0.05
N ASP A 196 -5.63 -11.72 0.73
CA ASP A 196 -7.07 -11.62 0.62
C ASP A 196 -7.43 -10.66 -0.52
N TYR A 197 -8.63 -10.81 -1.08
CA TYR A 197 -9.10 -9.99 -2.19
C TYR A 197 -10.44 -9.36 -1.88
N ILE A 198 -10.59 -8.09 -2.25
CA ILE A 198 -11.84 -7.35 -2.17
C ILE A 198 -12.25 -6.97 -3.59
N PHE A 199 -13.47 -7.34 -3.97
CA PHE A 199 -14.02 -7.11 -5.29
C PHE A 199 -15.17 -6.11 -5.23
N GLU A 200 -15.21 -5.25 -6.25
CA GLU A 200 -16.36 -4.41 -6.59
C GLU A 200 -16.75 -4.71 -8.04
N VAL A 201 -18.03 -4.94 -8.31
CA VAL A 201 -18.54 -5.17 -9.65
C VAL A 201 -19.33 -3.93 -10.09
N LYS A 202 -19.04 -3.44 -11.30
CA LYS A 202 -19.75 -2.29 -11.88
C LYS A 202 -20.21 -2.58 -13.30
N ILE A 203 -21.50 -2.45 -13.54
CA ILE A 203 -22.09 -2.55 -14.88
C ILE A 203 -22.14 -1.16 -15.51
N ILE A 204 -21.54 -1.01 -16.69
CA ILE A 204 -21.46 0.27 -17.41
C ILE A 204 -21.92 0.09 -18.86
N ASN A 205 -22.87 0.92 -19.30
CA ASN A 205 -23.44 0.81 -20.65
C ASN A 205 -23.11 2.00 -21.57
N LYS A 206 -22.80 3.17 -21.02
CA LYS A 206 -22.57 4.41 -21.80
C LYS A 206 -21.16 4.99 -21.63
N GLY A 207 -20.27 4.26 -20.95
CA GLY A 207 -18.93 4.73 -20.60
C GLY A 207 -18.84 5.41 -19.23
N PHE A 208 -17.65 5.85 -18.87
CA PHE A 208 -17.35 6.54 -17.60
C PHE A 208 -16.22 7.56 -17.79
N ASN A 209 -16.03 8.42 -16.78
CA ASN A 209 -14.98 9.43 -16.76
C ASN A 209 -13.94 9.15 -15.66
N PHE A 210 -12.89 9.95 -15.62
CA PHE A 210 -11.80 9.82 -14.66
C PHE A 210 -12.29 9.95 -13.20
N ASP A 211 -13.11 10.95 -12.91
CA ASP A 211 -13.56 11.25 -11.54
C ASP A 211 -14.40 10.11 -10.97
N TRP A 212 -15.31 9.55 -11.78
CA TRP A 212 -16.09 8.39 -11.40
C TRP A 212 -15.21 7.19 -11.07
N LEU A 213 -14.23 6.86 -11.92
CA LEU A 213 -13.35 5.73 -11.66
C LEU A 213 -12.47 5.97 -10.43
N LYS A 214 -11.97 7.20 -10.27
CA LYS A 214 -11.18 7.62 -9.10
C LYS A 214 -11.98 7.45 -7.81
N GLU A 215 -13.24 7.82 -7.83
CA GLU A 215 -14.14 7.66 -6.69
C GLU A 215 -14.33 6.17 -6.34
N VAL A 216 -14.66 5.33 -7.32
CA VAL A 216 -14.84 3.88 -7.10
C VAL A 216 -13.56 3.23 -6.57
N VAL A 217 -12.41 3.53 -7.17
CA VAL A 217 -11.10 3.05 -6.69
C VAL A 217 -10.83 3.51 -5.26
N THR A 218 -11.09 4.77 -4.95
CA THR A 218 -10.84 5.33 -3.62
C THR A 218 -11.75 4.69 -2.57
N LYS A 219 -13.04 4.49 -2.88
CA LYS A 219 -13.98 3.77 -2.02
C LYS A 219 -13.52 2.33 -1.76
N LEU A 220 -13.12 1.61 -2.80
CA LEU A 220 -12.67 0.22 -2.64
C LEU A 220 -11.35 0.12 -1.87
N ARG A 221 -10.42 1.07 -2.08
CA ARG A 221 -9.19 1.17 -1.29
C ARG A 221 -9.48 1.50 0.17
N TYR A 222 -10.45 2.36 0.43
CA TYR A 222 -10.90 2.65 1.79
C TYR A 222 -11.43 1.38 2.47
N ALA A 223 -12.26 0.60 1.78
CA ALA A 223 -12.70 -0.72 2.24
C ALA A 223 -11.52 -1.66 2.55
N GLY A 224 -10.52 -1.70 1.66
CA GLY A 224 -9.31 -2.50 1.86
C GLY A 224 -8.48 -2.08 3.08
N LYS A 225 -8.34 -0.77 3.33
CA LYS A 225 -7.66 -0.28 4.54
C LYS A 225 -8.45 -0.61 5.80
N ALA A 226 -9.76 -0.43 5.78
CA ALA A 226 -10.63 -0.71 6.90
C ALA A 226 -10.57 -2.21 7.28
N TYR A 227 -10.61 -3.09 6.27
CA TYR A 227 -10.38 -4.52 6.45
C TYR A 227 -9.00 -4.84 7.06
N SER A 228 -7.93 -4.15 6.65
CA SER A 228 -6.59 -4.37 7.19
C SER A 228 -6.46 -4.06 8.68
N LEU A 229 -7.24 -3.12 9.20
CA LEU A 229 -7.21 -2.76 10.63
C LEU A 229 -7.71 -3.90 11.52
N VAL A 230 -8.59 -4.77 11.01
CA VAL A 230 -9.20 -5.86 11.79
C VAL A 230 -8.60 -7.22 11.46
N SER A 231 -8.21 -7.44 10.22
CA SER A 231 -7.61 -8.71 9.79
C SER A 231 -6.08 -8.77 9.95
N ASN A 232 -5.41 -7.64 10.18
CA ASN A 232 -3.96 -7.48 10.07
C ASN A 232 -3.38 -7.92 8.71
N LYS A 233 -4.21 -8.09 7.68
CA LYS A 233 -3.80 -8.43 6.31
C LYS A 233 -4.06 -7.25 5.38
N ILE A 234 -3.11 -6.99 4.47
CA ILE A 234 -3.29 -6.00 3.41
C ILE A 234 -3.90 -6.70 2.19
N PRO A 235 -5.16 -6.44 1.83
CA PRO A 235 -5.81 -7.08 0.70
C PRO A 235 -5.38 -6.44 -0.63
N ASN A 236 -5.51 -7.23 -1.69
CA ASN A 236 -5.57 -6.71 -3.06
C ASN A 236 -7.01 -6.29 -3.35
N THR A 237 -7.18 -5.23 -4.14
CA THR A 237 -8.50 -4.76 -4.55
C THR A 237 -8.70 -4.97 -6.05
N VAL A 238 -9.89 -5.39 -6.45
CA VAL A 238 -10.19 -5.69 -7.85
C VAL A 238 -11.54 -5.10 -8.22
N ILE A 239 -11.56 -4.20 -9.19
CA ILE A 239 -12.79 -3.68 -9.77
C ILE A 239 -13.04 -4.44 -11.07
N VAL A 240 -14.20 -5.09 -11.17
CA VAL A 240 -14.63 -5.77 -12.39
C VAL A 240 -15.70 -4.93 -13.07
N ILE A 241 -15.31 -4.28 -14.16
CA ILE A 241 -16.21 -3.48 -14.99
C ILE A 241 -16.81 -4.39 -16.08
N ILE A 242 -18.13 -4.57 -16.02
CA ILE A 242 -18.91 -5.32 -17.00
C ILE A 242 -19.54 -4.35 -17.98
N SER A 243 -19.28 -4.52 -19.28
CA SER A 243 -19.92 -3.74 -20.33
C SER A 243 -20.10 -4.55 -21.61
N ASN A 244 -21.15 -4.23 -22.36
CA ASN A 244 -21.38 -4.75 -23.70
C ASN A 244 -20.77 -3.87 -24.80
N VAL A 245 -20.20 -2.72 -24.45
CA VAL A 245 -19.68 -1.80 -25.45
C VAL A 245 -18.29 -2.27 -25.90
N ALA A 246 -18.18 -2.65 -27.18
CA ALA A 246 -16.91 -2.98 -27.83
C ALA A 246 -15.85 -1.86 -27.76
N SER A 247 -16.25 -0.64 -27.37
CA SER A 247 -15.46 0.58 -27.33
C SER A 247 -14.54 0.74 -26.12
N MET A 248 -14.42 -0.25 -25.22
CA MET A 248 -13.56 -0.13 -24.03
C MET A 248 -12.07 -0.41 -24.30
N LYS A 249 -11.72 -0.88 -25.51
CA LYS A 249 -10.34 -0.82 -26.04
C LYS A 249 -10.00 0.54 -26.67
N ASN A 250 -10.81 1.57 -26.45
CA ASN A 250 -10.56 2.91 -26.95
C ASN A 250 -9.46 3.59 -26.13
N GLU A 251 -8.57 4.31 -26.83
CA GLU A 251 -7.46 5.10 -26.31
C GLU A 251 -7.87 6.03 -25.13
N LYS A 252 -9.12 6.52 -25.16
CA LYS A 252 -9.70 7.31 -24.07
C LYS A 252 -9.62 6.58 -22.72
N TYR A 253 -10.03 5.31 -22.65
CA TYR A 253 -10.09 4.58 -21.38
C TYR A 253 -8.70 4.14 -20.93
N SER A 254 -7.80 3.77 -21.85
CA SER A 254 -6.40 3.49 -21.49
C SER A 254 -5.73 4.68 -20.82
N LYS A 255 -6.02 5.92 -21.29
CA LYS A 255 -5.52 7.14 -20.67
C LYS A 255 -6.12 7.36 -19.27
N ILE A 256 -7.43 7.17 -19.12
CA ILE A 256 -8.08 7.27 -17.80
C ILE A 256 -7.43 6.29 -16.80
N TYR A 257 -7.15 5.04 -17.22
CA TYR A 257 -6.49 4.07 -16.35
C TYR A 257 -5.07 4.51 -15.98
N SER A 258 -4.25 4.94 -16.96
CA SER A 258 -2.90 5.41 -16.66
C SER A 258 -2.91 6.59 -15.69
N ASP A 259 -3.86 7.52 -15.84
CA ASP A 259 -3.99 8.70 -14.99
C ASP A 259 -4.40 8.32 -13.56
N ILE A 260 -5.22 7.28 -13.38
CA ILE A 260 -5.60 6.75 -12.06
C ILE A 260 -4.38 6.22 -11.31
N TYR A 261 -3.50 5.49 -11.98
CA TYR A 261 -2.26 5.00 -11.36
C TYR A 261 -1.25 6.13 -11.14
N ALA A 262 -1.10 7.05 -12.09
CA ALA A 262 -0.19 8.19 -12.00
C ALA A 262 -0.57 9.17 -10.88
N SER A 263 -1.86 9.37 -10.65
CA SER A 263 -2.36 10.22 -9.56
C SER A 263 -2.19 9.61 -8.16
N GLY A 264 -1.74 8.35 -8.06
CA GLY A 264 -1.62 7.64 -6.79
C GLY A 264 -2.95 7.15 -6.22
N ALA A 265 -4.05 7.28 -6.97
CA ALA A 265 -5.37 6.79 -6.59
C ALA A 265 -5.44 5.27 -6.57
N ALA A 266 -4.65 4.54 -7.37
CA ALA A 266 -4.50 3.08 -7.32
C ALA A 266 -3.04 2.64 -7.10
N ARG A 267 -2.84 1.52 -6.40
CA ARG A 267 -1.51 0.88 -6.24
C ARG A 267 -1.25 -0.08 -7.39
N SER A 268 -0.21 0.19 -8.19
CA SER A 268 0.21 -0.69 -9.29
C SER A 268 0.42 -2.13 -8.80
N GLY A 269 -0.16 -3.10 -9.53
CA GLY A 269 -0.10 -4.54 -9.23
C GLY A 269 -0.99 -5.03 -8.08
N LYS A 270 -1.53 -4.14 -7.23
CA LYS A 270 -2.34 -4.50 -6.04
C LYS A 270 -3.81 -4.11 -6.20
N ASP A 271 -4.06 -2.97 -6.81
CA ASP A 271 -5.40 -2.46 -7.11
C ASP A 271 -5.62 -2.61 -8.61
N ARG A 272 -6.45 -3.58 -9.00
CA ARG A 272 -6.66 -3.98 -10.40
C ARG A 272 -8.00 -3.47 -10.90
N ILE A 273 -8.01 -3.01 -12.14
CA ILE A 273 -9.22 -2.57 -12.83
C ILE A 273 -9.33 -3.47 -14.05
N LEU A 274 -10.32 -4.35 -14.03
CA LEU A 274 -10.52 -5.39 -15.02
C LEU A 274 -11.76 -5.06 -15.83
N PHE A 275 -11.67 -5.28 -17.14
CA PHE A 275 -12.75 -5.01 -18.06
C PHE A 275 -13.14 -6.26 -18.85
N THR A 276 -14.42 -6.56 -18.92
CA THR A 276 -14.94 -7.68 -19.72
C THR A 276 -16.43 -7.51 -20.01
N SER A 277 -16.97 -8.36 -20.88
CA SER A 277 -18.43 -8.52 -21.01
C SER A 277 -18.92 -9.65 -20.10
N LYS A 278 -20.20 -9.60 -19.74
CA LYS A 278 -20.85 -10.64 -18.93
C LYS A 278 -20.66 -12.02 -19.56
N ASN A 279 -20.94 -12.14 -20.86
CA ASN A 279 -20.87 -13.42 -21.58
C ASN A 279 -19.44 -13.95 -21.65
N ASN A 280 -18.46 -13.08 -21.87
CA ASN A 280 -17.05 -13.49 -21.91
C ASN A 280 -16.59 -13.99 -20.54
N LEU A 281 -16.89 -13.27 -19.46
CA LEU A 281 -16.47 -13.66 -18.12
C LEU A 281 -17.07 -15.02 -17.70
N LEU A 282 -18.37 -15.20 -17.90
CA LEU A 282 -19.08 -16.42 -17.50
C LEU A 282 -18.74 -17.64 -18.37
N ALA A 283 -18.16 -17.42 -19.56
CA ALA A 283 -17.70 -18.48 -20.45
C ALA A 283 -16.26 -18.94 -20.16
N MET A 284 -15.50 -18.21 -19.33
CA MET A 284 -14.13 -18.59 -18.98
C MET A 284 -14.11 -19.89 -18.18
N SER A 285 -13.13 -20.75 -18.46
CA SER A 285 -12.79 -21.86 -17.57
C SER A 285 -12.29 -21.32 -16.21
N ASN A 286 -12.36 -22.13 -15.16
CA ASN A 286 -11.88 -21.72 -13.83
C ASN A 286 -10.41 -21.24 -13.86
N ALA A 287 -9.55 -21.88 -14.65
CA ALA A 287 -8.14 -21.51 -14.76
C ALA A 287 -7.95 -20.15 -15.44
N GLU A 288 -8.70 -19.89 -16.52
CA GLU A 288 -8.69 -18.60 -17.22
C GLU A 288 -9.25 -17.49 -16.35
N ALA A 289 -10.36 -17.74 -15.67
CA ALA A 289 -10.99 -16.79 -14.76
C ALA A 289 -10.04 -16.43 -13.60
N ARG A 290 -9.36 -17.39 -12.98
CA ARG A 290 -8.35 -17.11 -11.93
C ARG A 290 -7.23 -16.24 -12.44
N LYS A 291 -6.68 -16.57 -13.62
CA LYS A 291 -5.61 -15.77 -14.25
C LYS A 291 -6.07 -14.35 -14.57
N PHE A 292 -7.30 -14.19 -15.09
CA PHE A 292 -7.89 -12.89 -15.40
C PHE A 292 -8.10 -12.04 -14.13
N LEU A 293 -8.69 -12.64 -13.10
CA LEU A 293 -8.99 -11.99 -11.81
C LEU A 293 -7.72 -11.73 -10.99
N GLY A 294 -6.66 -12.50 -11.23
CA GLY A 294 -5.39 -12.35 -10.55
C GLY A 294 -5.27 -13.09 -9.23
N ILE A 295 -6.04 -14.17 -9.05
CA ILE A 295 -6.17 -14.92 -7.80
C ILE A 295 -5.56 -16.31 -7.87
#